data_AF-A0A9D5U6P3-F1
#
_entry.id   AF-A0A9D5U6P3-F1
#
_cell.length_a   1.000
_cell.length_b   1.000
_cell.length_c   1.000
_cell.angle_alpha   90.00
_cell.angle_beta   90.00
_cell.angle_gamma   90.00
#
_symmetry.space_group_name_H-M   'P 1'
#
loop_
_entity.id
_entity.type
_entity.pdbx_description
1 polymer ?
#
loop_
_entity_poly.entity_id
_entity_poly.type
_entity_poly.pdbx_seq_one_letter_code
_entity_poly.pdbx_strand_id
1 'polypeptide(L)'
;MQQRAAQVIASIDYAKQDDVRERVWQQRWDLVIIDEAHKCSAYTKRSTKRGDEVSKTKRYQLAEHLALCADHLLLLTATPHHGDDDRFAHFVRLIDPDLFPEPHRLGERATELRREILRLGPECPWALRRLKEDLKDVYGRRLFPDRHAHTVTFRLNSEEYDLYKAVSAFINQFLPQATGRKQNSVALARTVFQRRLASSTMAIYESVRRRLERQQELLRELESLTPSQFAKRVAQLQGRLVDVEQDEDDLDDEARDRLIDEFTAALQLDQLRAEVAALQDLVAQARRVRDHASDSKLAALRECLERAEFRELQDGRGKLLIFTEHYDTVKYLCEQLERWGYTTCRIHGSMNPRERQRAQEEFRTTKQVCVATEAAGEASTSTLPPDDKLRPPMEPDAPGATPWPHPPHRPGARGPRLQLRLVRVRRGSADHRGTHPGAAFGKAGANARSACRPRFRRDRRGACPQRREPAGDAA
;
A
#
# COMPACT_ATOMS: atom_id res chain seq x y z
N MET A 1 -24.94 2.27 23.41
CA MET A 1 -25.08 1.89 21.99
C MET A 1 -25.22 0.38 21.90
N GLN A 2 -26.31 -0.13 21.31
CA GLN A 2 -26.54 -1.57 21.12
C GLN A 2 -25.49 -2.16 20.16
N GLN A 3 -24.84 -3.23 20.60
CA GLN A 3 -23.83 -3.96 19.85
C GLN A 3 -24.47 -4.78 18.73
N ARG A 4 -24.34 -4.32 17.48
CA ARG A 4 -24.97 -4.95 16.30
C ARG A 4 -24.19 -6.14 15.72
N ALA A 5 -22.88 -6.23 15.94
CA ALA A 5 -22.04 -7.32 15.41
C ALA A 5 -20.88 -7.64 16.36
N ALA A 6 -20.46 -8.92 16.37
CA ALA A 6 -19.27 -9.40 17.10
C ALA A 6 -17.95 -9.21 16.33
N GLN A 7 -18.05 -8.91 15.03
CA GLN A 7 -16.92 -8.74 14.14
C GLN A 7 -17.22 -7.65 13.11
N VAL A 8 -16.21 -6.84 12.82
CA VAL A 8 -16.23 -5.82 11.78
C VAL A 8 -15.04 -6.04 10.86
N ILE A 9 -15.29 -6.02 9.56
CA ILE A 9 -14.26 -5.99 8.51
C ILE A 9 -14.48 -4.67 7.77
N ALA A 10 -13.47 -3.82 7.78
CA ALA A 10 -13.51 -2.51 7.13
C ALA A 10 -12.18 -2.26 6.45
N SER A 11 -12.15 -1.35 5.46
CA SER A 11 -10.86 -0.91 4.96
C SER A 11 -10.24 0.14 5.86
N ILE A 12 -8.91 0.18 6.01
CA ILE A 12 -8.20 1.24 6.75
C ILE A 12 -8.56 2.61 6.18
N ASP A 13 -8.62 2.75 4.86
CA ASP A 13 -8.98 4.02 4.21
C ASP A 13 -10.43 4.46 4.46
N TYR A 14 -11.32 3.53 4.80
CA TYR A 14 -12.68 3.86 5.21
C TYR A 14 -12.70 4.17 6.72
N ALA A 15 -12.05 3.35 7.52
CA ALA A 15 -11.98 3.50 8.97
C ALA A 15 -11.24 4.77 9.43
N LYS A 16 -10.33 5.32 8.60
CA LYS A 16 -9.58 6.55 8.90
C LYS A 16 -10.38 7.84 8.64
N GLN A 17 -11.51 7.77 7.91
CA GLN A 17 -12.36 8.93 7.64
C GLN A 17 -12.95 9.45 8.95
N ASP A 18 -13.01 10.77 9.13
CA ASP A 18 -13.30 11.38 10.45
C ASP A 18 -14.63 10.87 11.06
N ASP A 19 -15.67 10.73 10.25
CA ASP A 19 -17.01 10.27 10.63
C ASP A 19 -17.07 8.78 11.04
N VAL A 20 -16.17 7.97 10.49
CA VAL A 20 -16.05 6.54 10.79
C VAL A 20 -15.07 6.31 11.95
N ARG A 21 -13.95 7.03 11.96
CA ARG A 21 -12.84 6.90 12.92
C ARG A 21 -13.31 7.09 14.35
N GLU A 22 -14.10 8.13 14.60
CA GLU A 22 -14.65 8.39 15.93
C GLU A 22 -15.50 7.23 16.44
N ARG A 23 -16.32 6.63 15.56
CA ARG A 23 -17.16 5.47 15.90
C ARG A 23 -16.32 4.25 16.22
N VAL A 24 -15.22 4.04 15.49
CA VAL A 24 -14.28 2.94 15.71
C VAL A 24 -13.52 3.11 17.04
N TRP A 25 -13.07 4.33 17.35
CA TRP A 25 -12.33 4.65 18.58
C TRP A 25 -13.17 4.60 19.85
N GLN A 26 -14.47 4.91 19.77
CA GLN A 26 -15.37 4.84 20.92
C GLN A 26 -15.66 3.40 21.38
N GLN A 27 -15.32 2.39 20.59
CA GLN A 27 -15.52 0.99 20.95
C GLN A 27 -14.29 0.38 21.62
N ARG A 28 -14.52 -0.56 22.54
CA ARG A 28 -13.47 -1.47 23.03
C ARG A 28 -13.39 -2.70 22.14
N TRP A 29 -12.18 -3.10 21.79
CA TRP A 29 -11.88 -4.24 20.92
C TRP A 29 -11.06 -5.26 21.69
N ASP A 30 -11.43 -6.54 21.62
CA ASP A 30 -10.64 -7.60 22.25
C ASP A 30 -9.44 -7.96 21.35
N LEU A 31 -9.62 -7.92 20.03
CA LEU A 31 -8.56 -8.17 19.06
C LEU A 31 -8.68 -7.23 17.85
N VAL A 32 -7.56 -6.62 17.48
CA VAL A 32 -7.39 -5.84 16.26
C VAL A 32 -6.39 -6.54 15.36
N ILE A 33 -6.79 -6.82 14.13
CA ILE A 33 -5.91 -7.35 13.09
C ILE A 33 -5.80 -6.31 11.98
N ILE A 34 -4.57 -5.88 11.70
CA ILE A 34 -4.26 -4.93 10.63
C ILE A 34 -3.50 -5.68 9.55
N ASP A 35 -4.11 -5.82 8.38
CA ASP A 35 -3.45 -6.36 7.19
C ASP A 35 -2.72 -5.28 6.41
N GLU A 36 -1.61 -5.65 5.79
CA GLU A 36 -0.61 -4.74 5.21
C GLU A 36 -0.26 -3.56 6.14
N ALA A 37 0.03 -3.91 7.39
CA ALA A 37 0.24 -2.96 8.47
C ALA A 37 1.41 -1.99 8.22
N HIS A 38 2.33 -2.31 7.29
CA HIS A 38 3.41 -1.42 6.87
C HIS A 38 2.89 -0.09 6.28
N LYS A 39 1.64 -0.04 5.77
CA LYS A 39 0.99 1.19 5.28
C LYS A 39 0.52 2.12 6.42
N CYS A 40 0.55 1.66 7.67
CA CYS A 40 0.39 2.51 8.85
C CYS A 40 1.76 3.11 9.19
N SER A 41 2.15 4.16 8.46
CA SER A 41 3.46 4.81 8.60
C SER A 41 3.38 6.17 9.30
N ALA A 42 4.44 6.47 10.06
CA ALA A 42 4.76 7.80 10.55
C ALA A 42 6.24 8.06 10.32
N TYR A 43 6.64 9.33 10.28
CA TYR A 43 8.03 9.73 10.08
C TYR A 43 8.39 10.92 10.96
N THR A 44 9.68 11.05 11.28
CA THR A 44 10.24 12.19 11.98
C THR A 44 10.37 13.36 11.01
N LYS A 45 9.67 14.43 11.32
CA LYS A 45 9.83 15.71 10.64
C LYS A 45 10.92 16.51 11.34
N ARG A 46 12.04 16.67 10.65
CA ARG A 46 13.15 17.51 11.12
C ARG A 46 12.87 18.97 10.82
N SER A 47 13.10 19.84 11.79
CA SER A 47 12.89 21.28 11.65
C SER A 47 14.05 22.05 12.27
N THR A 48 14.55 23.06 11.57
CA THR A 48 15.65 23.91 12.05
C THR A 48 15.20 24.93 13.10
N LYS A 49 13.89 25.19 13.21
CA LYS A 49 13.30 26.20 14.11
C LYS A 49 12.51 25.62 15.28
N ARG A 50 12.07 24.37 15.16
CA ARG A 50 11.32 23.60 16.18
C ARG A 50 12.01 22.25 16.29
N GLY A 51 12.17 21.70 17.49
CA GLY A 51 12.76 20.37 17.65
C GLY A 51 12.05 19.32 16.80
N ASP A 52 12.74 18.22 16.52
CA ASP A 52 12.21 17.12 15.73
C ASP A 52 10.88 16.62 16.30
N GLU A 53 9.87 16.45 15.43
CA GLU A 53 8.52 16.04 15.80
C GLU A 53 8.05 14.85 14.94
N VAL A 54 7.16 14.02 15.47
CA VAL A 54 6.54 12.95 14.67
C VAL A 54 5.45 13.50 13.78
N SER A 55 5.54 13.22 12.49
CA SER A 55 4.45 13.38 11.53
C SER A 55 3.75 12.03 11.34
N LYS A 56 2.48 11.96 11.76
CA LYS A 56 1.66 10.75 11.72
C LYS A 56 0.62 10.84 10.62
N THR A 57 0.57 9.86 9.72
CA THR A 57 -0.52 9.73 8.74
C THR A 57 -1.84 9.39 9.44
N LYS A 58 -3.00 9.66 8.81
CA LYS A 58 -4.31 9.24 9.34
C LYS A 58 -4.40 7.73 9.58
N ARG A 59 -3.74 6.92 8.75
CA ARG A 59 -3.67 5.46 8.91
C ARG A 59 -2.90 5.07 10.18
N TYR A 60 -1.77 5.72 10.42
CA TYR A 60 -0.99 5.53 11.63
C TYR A 60 -1.74 6.00 12.87
N GLN A 61 -2.38 7.17 12.84
CA GLN A 61 -3.18 7.68 13.96
C GLN A 61 -4.32 6.71 14.34
N LEU A 62 -5.02 6.16 13.34
CA LEU A 62 -6.03 5.14 13.55
C LEU A 62 -5.44 3.90 14.23
N ALA A 63 -4.34 3.37 13.67
CA ALA A 63 -3.69 2.16 14.17
C ALA A 63 -3.10 2.35 15.58
N GLU A 64 -2.45 3.47 15.85
CA GLU A 64 -1.86 3.81 17.15
C GLU A 64 -2.91 3.87 18.24
N HIS A 65 -4.05 4.54 17.99
CA HIS A 65 -5.12 4.58 18.97
C HIS A 65 -5.77 3.21 19.18
N LEU A 66 -5.93 2.40 18.12
CA LEU A 66 -6.44 1.04 18.23
C LEU A 66 -5.49 0.14 19.03
N ALA A 67 -4.18 0.23 18.79
CA ALA A 67 -3.14 -0.49 19.52
C ALA A 67 -3.18 -0.20 21.03
N LEU A 68 -3.43 1.05 21.41
CA LEU A 68 -3.52 1.46 22.82
C LEU A 68 -4.82 1.02 23.52
N CYS A 69 -5.90 0.81 22.77
CA CYS A 69 -7.24 0.56 23.32
C CYS A 69 -7.70 -0.90 23.23
N ALA A 70 -7.04 -1.71 22.41
CA ALA A 70 -7.36 -3.13 22.24
C ALA A 70 -6.65 -4.00 23.26
N ASP A 71 -7.27 -5.13 23.64
CA ASP A 71 -6.62 -6.11 24.51
C ASP A 71 -5.49 -6.87 23.77
N HIS A 72 -5.67 -7.10 22.46
CA HIS A 72 -4.69 -7.75 21.59
C HIS A 72 -4.56 -7.06 20.22
N LEU A 73 -3.34 -7.02 19.70
CA LEU A 73 -3.01 -6.48 18.37
C LEU A 73 -2.22 -7.51 17.56
N LEU A 74 -2.63 -7.71 16.30
CA LEU A 74 -1.92 -8.51 15.33
C LEU A 74 -1.66 -7.68 14.07
N LEU A 75 -0.38 -7.44 13.78
CA LEU A 75 0.05 -6.74 12.57
C LEU A 75 0.51 -7.78 11.54
N LEU A 76 -0.13 -7.79 10.37
CA LEU A 76 0.22 -8.67 9.27
C LEU A 76 0.86 -7.82 8.17
N THR A 77 2.04 -8.23 7.70
CA THR A 77 2.73 -7.59 6.56
C THR A 77 3.76 -8.55 6.00
N ALA A 78 3.84 -8.65 4.68
CA ALA A 78 4.91 -9.40 4.01
C ALA A 78 6.23 -8.61 3.98
N THR A 79 6.14 -7.28 4.00
CA THR A 79 7.25 -6.34 3.82
C THR A 79 7.22 -5.29 4.94
N PRO A 80 7.65 -5.63 6.17
CA PRO A 80 7.60 -4.68 7.28
C PRO A 80 8.58 -3.50 7.11
N HIS A 81 9.62 -3.63 6.29
CA HIS A 81 10.67 -2.64 6.11
C HIS A 81 10.90 -2.33 4.62
N HIS A 82 10.77 -1.05 4.22
CA HIS A 82 10.87 -0.61 2.81
C HIS A 82 12.15 0.18 2.48
N GLY A 83 13.13 0.20 3.39
CA GLY A 83 14.40 0.91 3.21
C GLY A 83 14.47 2.23 3.98
N ASP A 84 13.38 2.62 4.65
CA ASP A 84 13.32 3.77 5.54
C ASP A 84 13.32 3.30 7.01
N ASP A 85 14.47 3.43 7.66
CA ASP A 85 14.69 3.04 9.05
C ASP A 85 13.82 3.85 10.04
N ASP A 86 13.55 5.12 9.75
CA ASP A 86 12.76 5.99 10.64
C ASP A 86 11.28 5.60 10.59
N ARG A 87 10.72 5.38 9.39
CA ARG A 87 9.36 4.85 9.22
C ARG A 87 9.21 3.46 9.84
N PHE A 88 10.19 2.59 9.65
CA PHE A 88 10.17 1.26 10.25
C PHE A 88 10.17 1.33 11.78
N ALA A 89 10.95 2.23 12.37
CA ALA A 89 10.99 2.39 13.81
C ALA A 89 9.66 2.90 14.39
N HIS A 90 8.97 3.82 13.70
CA HIS A 90 7.60 4.19 14.06
C HIS A 90 6.60 3.04 13.86
N PHE A 91 6.73 2.26 12.79
CA PHE A 91 5.85 1.10 12.55
C PHE A 91 5.94 0.08 13.69
N VAL A 92 7.15 -0.29 14.11
CA VAL A 92 7.40 -1.23 15.21
C VAL A 92 6.86 -0.68 16.54
N ARG A 93 6.87 0.64 16.73
CA ARG A 93 6.32 1.28 17.93
C ARG A 93 4.81 1.04 18.13
N LEU A 94 4.08 0.64 17.10
CA LEU A 94 2.69 0.19 17.22
C LEU A 94 2.55 -1.10 18.04
N ILE A 95 3.60 -1.92 18.14
CA ILE A 95 3.61 -3.16 18.93
C ILE A 95 3.62 -2.83 20.42
N ASP A 96 4.61 -2.05 20.86
CA ASP A 96 4.76 -1.63 22.26
C ASP A 96 5.54 -0.30 22.34
N PRO A 97 4.87 0.82 22.68
CA PRO A 97 5.53 2.13 22.77
C PRO A 97 6.43 2.30 23.99
N ASP A 98 6.38 1.41 24.98
CA ASP A 98 7.27 1.45 26.14
C ASP A 98 8.61 0.77 25.81
N LEU A 99 8.58 -0.28 24.98
CA LEU A 99 9.79 -0.99 24.51
C LEU A 99 10.47 -0.30 23.33
N PHE A 100 9.69 0.28 22.41
CA PHE A 100 10.20 0.89 21.19
C PHE A 100 10.06 2.42 21.23
N PRO A 101 11.09 3.16 21.67
CA PRO A 101 11.01 4.61 21.85
C PRO A 101 10.89 5.37 20.53
N GLU A 102 10.47 6.63 20.60
CA GLU A 102 10.44 7.51 19.42
C GLU A 102 11.86 7.72 18.85
N PRO A 103 12.09 7.52 17.54
CA PRO A 103 13.44 7.54 16.94
C PRO A 103 14.18 8.85 17.17
N HIS A 104 13.47 9.98 17.03
CA HIS A 104 14.04 11.32 17.17
C HIS A 104 14.35 11.73 18.61
N ARG A 105 13.83 11.02 19.62
CA ARG A 105 14.12 11.35 21.02
C ARG A 105 15.44 10.78 21.52
N LEU A 106 15.84 9.63 21.00
CA LEU A 106 17.03 8.90 21.46
C LEU A 106 18.09 8.69 20.37
N GLY A 107 17.84 9.15 19.14
CA GLY A 107 18.80 9.08 18.04
C GLY A 107 19.28 7.64 17.79
N GLU A 108 20.60 7.45 17.72
CA GLU A 108 21.22 6.14 17.47
C GLU A 108 20.83 5.08 18.51
N ARG A 109 20.63 5.49 19.77
CA ARG A 109 20.25 4.57 20.85
C ARG A 109 18.88 3.91 20.61
N ALA A 110 17.94 4.60 19.96
CA ALA A 110 16.67 3.99 19.55
C ALA A 110 16.90 2.85 18.54
N THR A 111 17.86 3.04 17.63
CA THR A 111 18.21 2.03 16.61
C THR A 111 18.88 0.82 17.24
N GLU A 112 19.80 1.03 18.18
CA GLU A 112 20.45 -0.04 18.94
C GLU A 112 19.43 -0.88 19.73
N LEU A 113 18.57 -0.22 20.52
CA LEU A 113 17.51 -0.88 21.29
C LEU A 113 16.58 -1.69 20.39
N ARG A 114 16.17 -1.12 19.25
CA ARG A 114 15.34 -1.83 18.27
C ARG A 114 16.03 -3.09 17.74
N ARG A 115 17.31 -3.01 17.36
CA ARG A 115 18.07 -4.17 16.87
C ARG A 115 18.27 -5.23 17.96
N GLU A 116 18.42 -4.80 19.20
CA GLU A 116 18.57 -5.70 20.34
C GLU A 116 17.27 -6.45 20.66
N ILE A 117 16.13 -5.76 20.65
CA ILE A 117 14.81 -6.30 20.99
C ILE A 117 14.20 -7.10 19.83
N LEU A 118 14.28 -6.59 18.60
CA LEU A 118 13.76 -7.25 17.39
C LEU A 118 14.83 -8.08 16.67
N ARG A 119 15.40 -9.05 17.37
CA ARG A 119 16.23 -10.07 16.73
C ARG A 119 15.32 -11.09 16.04
N LEU A 120 15.20 -10.98 14.72
CA LEU A 120 14.43 -11.94 13.92
C LEU A 120 15.04 -13.33 14.04
N GLY A 121 14.18 -14.33 14.29
CA GLY A 121 14.57 -15.72 14.49
C GLY A 121 13.49 -16.48 15.24
N PRO A 122 13.68 -17.79 15.47
CA PRO A 122 12.72 -18.62 16.20
C PRO A 122 12.40 -18.10 17.60
N GLU A 123 13.37 -17.43 18.22
CA GLU A 123 13.31 -16.89 19.58
C GLU A 123 12.72 -15.47 19.65
N CYS A 124 12.31 -14.87 18.52
CA CYS A 124 11.75 -13.51 18.53
C CYS A 124 10.32 -13.54 19.11
N PRO A 125 10.05 -12.93 20.27
CA PRO A 125 8.70 -12.97 20.85
C PRO A 125 7.72 -12.01 20.14
N TRP A 126 8.24 -11.08 19.33
CA TRP A 126 7.48 -9.99 18.72
C TRP A 126 7.10 -10.23 17.26
N ALA A 127 7.86 -11.08 16.56
CA ALA A 127 7.70 -11.26 15.12
C ALA A 127 7.92 -12.71 14.70
N LEU A 128 6.95 -13.27 13.98
CA LEU A 128 7.07 -14.55 13.31
C LEU A 128 7.26 -14.32 11.81
N ARG A 129 8.42 -14.69 11.27
CA ARG A 129 8.71 -14.63 9.83
C ARG A 129 9.18 -15.99 9.33
N ARG A 130 8.55 -16.49 8.27
CA ARG A 130 8.92 -17.74 7.59
C ARG A 130 9.05 -17.47 6.09
N LEU A 131 10.07 -18.03 5.46
CA LEU A 131 10.24 -17.98 4.00
C LEU A 131 9.54 -19.16 3.35
N LYS A 132 9.13 -19.04 2.08
CA LYS A 132 8.46 -20.15 1.37
C LYS A 132 9.38 -21.35 1.19
N GLU A 133 10.67 -21.08 1.05
CA GLU A 133 11.76 -22.02 0.91
C GLU A 133 11.95 -22.88 2.17
N ASP A 134 11.56 -22.35 3.34
CA ASP A 134 11.62 -23.03 4.64
C ASP A 134 10.38 -23.90 4.90
N LEU A 135 9.30 -23.72 4.13
CA LEU A 135 8.05 -24.43 4.33
C LEU A 135 8.10 -25.82 3.70
N LYS A 136 8.09 -26.83 4.58
CA LYS A 136 8.11 -28.25 4.23
C LYS A 136 6.88 -28.97 4.77
N ASP A 137 6.46 -30.03 4.09
CA ASP A 137 5.44 -30.95 4.59
C ASP A 137 5.98 -31.79 5.76
N VAL A 138 5.11 -32.62 6.34
CA VAL A 138 5.47 -33.52 7.45
C VAL A 138 6.55 -34.54 7.10
N TYR A 139 6.82 -34.76 5.82
CA TYR A 139 7.85 -35.67 5.30
C TYR A 139 9.13 -34.93 4.91
N GLY A 140 9.23 -33.62 5.20
CA GLY A 140 10.40 -32.81 4.89
C GLY A 140 10.51 -32.35 3.43
N ARG A 141 9.49 -32.57 2.59
CA ARG A 141 9.47 -32.12 1.19
C ARG A 141 9.00 -30.67 1.13
N ARG A 142 9.62 -29.86 0.26
CA ARG A 142 9.24 -28.46 0.08
C ARG A 142 7.79 -28.34 -0.38
N LEU A 143 7.05 -27.40 0.21
CA LEU A 143 5.68 -27.08 -0.20
C LEU A 143 5.64 -26.24 -1.49
N PHE A 144 6.72 -25.51 -1.79
CA PHE A 144 6.81 -24.61 -2.93
C PHE A 144 7.93 -25.03 -3.89
N PRO A 145 7.73 -24.89 -5.22
CA PRO A 145 8.79 -25.04 -6.21
C PRO A 145 9.90 -23.98 -6.06
N ASP A 146 11.04 -24.25 -6.69
CA ASP A 146 12.15 -23.30 -6.73
C ASP A 146 11.81 -22.06 -7.57
N ARG A 147 12.28 -20.90 -7.11
CA ARG A 147 12.11 -19.62 -7.80
C ARG A 147 13.43 -19.22 -8.46
N HIS A 148 13.40 -19.08 -9.79
CA HIS A 148 14.51 -18.54 -10.58
C HIS A 148 14.23 -17.09 -10.95
N ALA A 149 15.16 -16.18 -10.66
CA ALA A 149 15.03 -14.75 -10.95
C ALA A 149 16.13 -14.31 -11.92
N HIS A 150 15.71 -13.75 -13.05
CA HIS A 150 16.61 -13.27 -14.09
C HIS A 150 16.31 -11.80 -14.41
N THR A 151 17.35 -10.98 -14.45
CA THR A 151 17.24 -9.58 -14.88
C THR A 151 17.64 -9.49 -16.35
N VAL A 152 16.67 -9.15 -17.21
CA VAL A 152 16.93 -8.89 -18.64
C VAL A 152 17.22 -7.41 -18.81
N THR A 153 18.41 -7.07 -19.30
CA THR A 153 18.81 -5.70 -19.58
C THR A 153 18.48 -5.34 -21.03
N PHE A 154 18.20 -4.06 -21.27
CA PHE A 154 17.99 -3.51 -22.61
C PHE A 154 18.63 -2.12 -22.67
N ARG A 155 18.81 -1.59 -23.88
CA ARG A 155 19.32 -0.22 -24.11
C ARG A 155 18.31 0.52 -24.97
N LEU A 156 18.05 1.78 -24.63
CA LEU A 156 17.22 2.66 -25.45
C LEU A 156 17.91 2.91 -26.79
N ASN A 157 17.12 2.92 -27.86
CA ASN A 157 17.59 3.37 -29.16
C ASN A 157 17.70 4.91 -29.19
N SER A 158 18.28 5.47 -30.26
CA SER A 158 18.51 6.91 -30.39
C SER A 158 17.22 7.73 -30.30
N GLU A 159 16.15 7.28 -30.94
CA GLU A 159 14.87 7.99 -30.98
C GLU A 159 14.17 8.00 -29.60
N GLU A 160 14.18 6.85 -28.90
CA GLU A 160 13.70 6.75 -27.52
C GLU A 160 14.51 7.63 -26.57
N TYR A 161 15.83 7.66 -26.73
CA TYR A 161 16.70 8.49 -25.90
C TYR A 161 16.49 9.99 -26.15
N ASP A 162 16.24 10.38 -27.40
CA ASP A 162 15.89 11.76 -27.74
C ASP A 162 14.54 12.17 -27.16
N LEU A 163 13.53 11.29 -27.20
CA LEU A 163 12.27 11.51 -26.51
C LEU A 163 12.47 11.63 -24.99
N TYR A 164 13.31 10.77 -24.42
CA TYR A 164 13.63 10.81 -22.99
C TYR A 164 14.20 12.17 -22.57
N LYS A 165 15.15 12.70 -23.35
CA LYS A 165 15.71 14.03 -23.12
C LYS A 165 14.66 15.13 -23.26
N ALA A 166 13.82 15.07 -24.29
CA ALA A 166 12.77 16.07 -24.54
C ALA A 166 11.75 16.12 -23.40
N VAL A 167 11.25 14.96 -22.95
CA VAL A 167 10.34 14.86 -21.79
C VAL A 167 11.01 15.37 -20.53
N SER A 168 12.28 15.00 -20.29
CA SER A 168 13.04 15.48 -19.12
C SER A 168 13.21 17.00 -19.11
N ALA A 169 13.48 17.60 -20.28
CA ALA A 169 13.58 19.05 -20.45
C ALA A 169 12.23 19.73 -20.17
N PHE A 170 11.14 19.19 -20.72
CA PHE A 170 9.78 19.67 -20.46
C PHE A 170 9.45 19.67 -18.96
N ILE A 171 9.71 18.55 -18.28
CA ILE A 171 9.50 18.41 -16.83
C ILE A 171 10.31 19.45 -16.06
N ASN A 172 11.58 19.68 -16.42
CA ASN A 172 12.42 20.66 -15.73
C ASN A 172 11.96 22.11 -15.95
N GLN A 173 11.42 22.42 -17.13
CA GLN A 173 10.96 23.76 -17.47
C GLN A 173 9.59 24.09 -16.86
N PHE A 174 8.61 23.18 -16.99
CA PHE A 174 7.20 23.44 -16.65
C PHE A 174 6.76 22.84 -15.30
N LEU A 175 7.57 21.96 -14.71
CA LEU A 175 7.36 21.42 -13.36
C LEU A 175 8.56 21.74 -12.45
N PRO A 176 8.96 23.03 -12.29
CA PRO A 176 10.15 23.37 -11.52
C PRO A 176 9.97 23.03 -10.03
N GLN A 177 11.09 22.81 -9.33
CA GLN A 177 11.11 22.55 -7.88
C GLN A 177 10.33 23.64 -7.13
N ALA A 178 9.18 23.27 -6.57
CA ALA A 178 8.35 24.20 -5.79
C ALA A 178 8.76 24.18 -4.32
N THR A 179 8.58 25.31 -3.63
CA THR A 179 8.77 25.42 -2.18
C THR A 179 7.43 25.34 -1.42
N GLY A 180 7.45 24.85 -0.19
CA GLY A 180 6.28 24.80 0.69
C GLY A 180 5.27 23.70 0.34
N ARG A 181 3.97 23.94 0.57
CA ARG A 181 2.90 22.92 0.45
C ARG A 181 2.74 22.33 -0.97
N LYS A 182 3.23 23.02 -2.00
CA LYS A 182 3.18 22.54 -3.40
C LYS A 182 4.34 21.59 -3.77
N GLN A 183 5.40 21.53 -2.95
CA GLN A 183 6.61 20.75 -3.23
C GLN A 183 6.31 19.28 -3.48
N ASN A 184 5.51 18.65 -2.62
CA ASN A 184 5.22 17.22 -2.71
C ASN A 184 4.40 16.89 -3.95
N SER A 185 3.37 17.68 -4.29
CA SER A 185 2.56 17.44 -5.49
C SER A 185 3.37 17.60 -6.78
N VAL A 186 4.29 18.58 -6.82
CA VAL A 186 5.21 18.71 -7.97
C VAL A 186 6.15 17.52 -8.05
N ALA A 187 6.76 17.13 -6.93
CA ALA A 187 7.65 15.98 -6.89
C ALA A 187 6.91 14.71 -7.38
N LEU A 188 5.69 14.47 -6.91
CA LEU A 188 4.85 13.36 -7.35
C LEU A 188 4.57 13.42 -8.86
N ALA A 189 4.11 14.56 -9.40
CA ALA A 189 3.83 14.69 -10.83
C ALA A 189 5.09 14.43 -11.70
N ARG A 190 6.27 14.91 -11.25
CA ARG A 190 7.55 14.65 -11.91
C ARG A 190 7.88 13.16 -11.91
N THR A 191 7.72 12.48 -10.77
CA THR A 191 7.97 11.05 -10.63
C THR A 191 7.05 10.24 -11.55
N VAL A 192 5.75 10.53 -11.58
CA VAL A 192 4.79 9.82 -12.44
C VAL A 192 5.19 9.96 -13.92
N PHE A 193 5.57 11.16 -14.38
CA PHE A 193 6.05 11.33 -15.75
C PHE A 193 7.31 10.51 -16.05
N GLN A 194 8.29 10.51 -15.14
CA GLN A 194 9.52 9.75 -15.30
C GLN A 194 9.28 8.24 -15.32
N ARG A 195 8.40 7.72 -14.44
CA ARG A 195 8.03 6.29 -14.41
C ARG A 195 7.28 5.88 -15.68
N ARG A 196 6.37 6.72 -16.19
CA ARG A 196 5.67 6.47 -17.46
C ARG A 196 6.61 6.42 -18.66
N LEU A 197 7.57 7.33 -18.71
CA LEU A 197 8.62 7.35 -19.73
C LEU A 197 9.49 6.08 -19.69
N ALA A 198 9.79 5.55 -18.51
CA ALA A 198 10.52 4.28 -18.35
C ALA A 198 9.64 3.03 -18.55
N SER A 199 8.31 3.17 -18.51
CA SER A 199 7.37 2.06 -18.63
C SER A 199 7.23 1.61 -20.08
N SER A 200 6.74 2.48 -20.96
CA SER A 200 6.58 2.23 -22.41
C SER A 200 6.42 3.54 -23.19
N THR A 201 6.76 3.51 -24.48
CA THR A 201 6.53 4.63 -25.41
C THR A 201 5.04 5.03 -25.50
N MET A 202 4.13 4.05 -25.42
CA MET A 202 2.68 4.29 -25.37
C MET A 202 2.26 5.06 -24.11
N ALA A 203 2.76 4.67 -22.93
CA ALA A 203 2.35 5.29 -21.67
C ALA A 203 2.74 6.76 -21.59
N ILE A 204 3.93 7.12 -22.07
CA ILE A 204 4.35 8.52 -22.12
C ILE A 204 3.58 9.32 -23.17
N TYR A 205 3.34 8.74 -24.36
CA TYR A 205 2.53 9.37 -25.39
C TYR A 205 1.13 9.73 -24.87
N GLU A 206 0.43 8.78 -24.24
CA GLU A 206 -0.91 9.02 -23.70
C GLU A 206 -0.93 10.07 -22.58
N SER A 207 0.12 10.14 -21.77
CA SER A 207 0.20 11.14 -20.70
C SER A 207 0.45 12.55 -21.22
N VAL A 208 1.36 12.72 -22.18
CA VAL A 208 1.59 14.03 -22.80
C VAL A 208 0.37 14.45 -23.62
N ARG A 209 -0.27 13.53 -24.34
CA ARG A 209 -1.50 13.81 -25.13
C ARG A 209 -2.65 14.29 -24.24
N ARG A 210 -2.95 13.57 -23.17
CA ARG A 210 -4.03 13.97 -22.24
C ARG A 210 -3.74 15.30 -21.55
N ARG A 211 -2.48 15.52 -21.13
CA ARG A 211 -2.08 16.82 -20.58
C ARG A 211 -2.26 17.93 -21.61
N LEU A 212 -1.87 17.72 -22.87
CA LEU A 212 -2.07 18.69 -23.95
C LEU A 212 -3.55 19.06 -24.11
N GLU A 213 -4.43 18.06 -24.21
CA GLU A 213 -5.88 18.26 -24.36
C GLU A 213 -6.45 19.09 -23.20
N ARG A 214 -6.11 18.72 -21.96
CA ARG A 214 -6.51 19.45 -20.74
C ARG A 214 -6.00 20.89 -20.73
N GLN A 215 -4.73 21.12 -21.05
CA GLN A 215 -4.14 22.46 -21.02
C GLN A 215 -4.68 23.34 -22.16
N GLN A 216 -5.03 22.76 -23.32
CA GLN A 216 -5.72 23.48 -24.40
C GLN A 216 -7.16 23.84 -24.03
N GLU A 217 -7.89 22.97 -23.34
CA GLU A 217 -9.22 23.27 -22.81
C GLU A 217 -9.15 24.37 -21.76
N LEU A 218 -8.19 24.28 -20.83
CA LEU A 218 -7.96 25.31 -19.82
C LEU A 218 -7.58 26.65 -20.45
N LEU A 219 -6.71 26.66 -21.45
CA LEU A 219 -6.31 27.88 -22.15
C LEU A 219 -7.52 28.54 -22.82
N ARG A 220 -8.33 27.77 -23.56
CA ARG A 220 -9.57 28.24 -24.19
C ARG A 220 -10.57 28.76 -23.17
N GLU A 221 -10.73 28.07 -22.05
CA GLU A 221 -11.56 28.52 -20.93
C GLU A 221 -11.06 29.88 -20.43
N LEU A 222 -9.79 30.00 -20.05
CA LEU A 222 -9.21 31.21 -19.49
C LEU A 222 -9.20 32.41 -20.45
N GLU A 223 -8.99 32.19 -21.74
CA GLU A 223 -9.03 33.24 -22.78
C GLU A 223 -10.44 33.81 -22.98
N SER A 224 -11.49 33.02 -22.69
CA SER A 224 -12.89 33.45 -22.82
C SER A 224 -13.44 34.21 -21.61
N LEU A 225 -12.71 34.25 -20.49
CA LEU A 225 -13.17 34.84 -19.23
C LEU A 225 -12.88 36.34 -19.15
N THR A 226 -13.77 37.07 -18.47
CA THR A 226 -13.48 38.46 -18.06
C THR A 226 -12.37 38.50 -17.00
N PRO A 227 -11.65 39.62 -16.81
CA PRO A 227 -10.56 39.72 -15.83
C PRO A 227 -10.95 39.31 -14.40
N SER A 228 -12.17 39.60 -13.97
CA SER A 228 -12.69 39.22 -12.64
C SER A 228 -12.94 37.70 -12.52
N GLN A 229 -13.51 37.09 -13.56
CA GLN A 229 -13.75 35.64 -13.61
C GLN A 229 -12.44 34.87 -13.73
N PHE A 230 -11.48 35.38 -14.51
CA PHE A 230 -10.13 34.85 -14.63
C PHE A 230 -9.45 34.78 -13.26
N ALA A 231 -9.43 35.90 -12.50
CA ALA A 231 -8.84 35.94 -11.17
C ALA A 231 -9.49 34.92 -10.21
N LYS A 232 -10.83 34.79 -10.25
CA LYS A 232 -11.57 33.81 -9.45
C LYS A 232 -11.23 32.36 -9.84
N ARG A 233 -11.12 32.06 -11.12
CA ARG A 233 -10.82 30.73 -11.64
C ARG A 233 -9.39 30.30 -11.30
N VAL A 234 -8.42 31.19 -11.50
CA VAL A 234 -7.02 30.95 -11.11
C VAL A 234 -6.89 30.71 -9.61
N ALA A 235 -7.60 31.48 -8.78
CA ALA A 235 -7.62 31.26 -7.33
C ALA A 235 -8.21 29.88 -6.94
N GLN A 236 -9.24 29.41 -7.65
CA GLN A 236 -9.80 28.06 -7.43
C GLN A 236 -8.81 26.95 -7.80
N LEU A 237 -8.10 27.10 -8.93
CA LEU A 237 -7.10 26.12 -9.37
C LEU A 237 -5.93 26.02 -8.38
N GLN A 238 -5.55 27.13 -7.74
CA GLN A 238 -4.51 27.15 -6.71
C GLN A 238 -4.93 26.45 -5.39
N GLY A 239 -6.24 26.31 -5.12
CA GLY A 239 -6.78 25.72 -3.90
C GLY A 239 -6.90 24.18 -3.92
N ARG A 240 -6.78 23.55 -5.10
CA ARG A 240 -6.83 22.08 -5.26
C ARG A 240 -5.46 21.46 -4.97
N LEU A 241 -5.04 21.48 -3.71
CA LEU A 241 -3.89 20.72 -3.25
C LEU A 241 -4.33 19.29 -2.94
N VAL A 242 -3.59 18.31 -3.47
CA VAL A 242 -3.82 16.89 -3.21
C VAL A 242 -3.47 16.57 -1.75
N ASP A 243 -4.15 15.59 -1.15
CA ASP A 243 -3.90 15.15 0.22
C ASP A 243 -2.42 14.76 0.36
N VAL A 244 -1.69 15.50 1.21
CA VAL A 244 -0.24 15.41 1.39
C VAL A 244 0.17 14.05 1.98
N GLU A 245 -0.79 13.26 2.45
CA GLU A 245 -0.58 11.96 3.08
C GLU A 245 -0.60 10.76 2.11
N GLN A 246 -0.88 10.95 0.81
CA GLN A 246 -0.88 9.84 -0.15
C GLN A 246 0.51 9.64 -0.75
N ASP A 247 1.08 8.46 -0.53
CA ASP A 247 2.28 8.00 -1.27
C ASP A 247 1.88 7.65 -2.72
N GLU A 248 2.77 7.85 -3.69
CA GLU A 248 2.49 7.60 -5.13
C GLU A 248 1.98 6.17 -5.38
N ASP A 249 2.56 5.20 -4.68
CA ASP A 249 2.23 3.77 -4.82
C ASP A 249 0.81 3.44 -4.32
N ASP A 250 0.21 4.31 -3.50
CA ASP A 250 -1.20 4.19 -3.09
C ASP A 250 -2.19 4.78 -4.09
N LEU A 251 -1.70 5.54 -5.08
CA LEU A 251 -2.53 6.16 -6.10
C LEU A 251 -2.89 5.13 -7.17
N ASP A 252 -4.18 5.04 -7.46
CA ASP A 252 -4.61 4.37 -8.69
C ASP A 252 -4.20 5.21 -9.91
N ASP A 253 -4.23 4.58 -11.08
CA ASP A 253 -3.84 5.25 -12.33
C ASP A 253 -4.66 6.51 -12.60
N GLU A 254 -5.96 6.52 -12.23
CA GLU A 254 -6.81 7.70 -12.39
C GLU A 254 -6.38 8.86 -11.49
N ALA A 255 -5.98 8.59 -10.26
CA ALA A 255 -5.46 9.60 -9.34
C ALA A 255 -4.10 10.13 -9.80
N ARG A 256 -3.22 9.27 -10.34
CA ARG A 256 -1.96 9.70 -10.97
C ARG A 256 -2.20 10.59 -12.17
N ASP A 257 -3.19 10.26 -13.00
CA ASP A 257 -3.57 11.10 -14.15
C ASP A 257 -4.11 12.44 -13.68
N ARG A 258 -4.97 12.47 -12.66
CA ARG A 258 -5.42 13.73 -12.04
C ARG A 258 -4.25 14.55 -11.49
N LEU A 259 -3.24 13.93 -10.88
CA LEU A 259 -2.05 14.65 -10.42
C LEU A 259 -1.30 15.34 -11.56
N ILE A 260 -1.07 14.61 -12.65
CA ILE A 260 -0.44 15.16 -13.84
C ILE A 260 -1.29 16.29 -14.40
N ASP A 261 -2.59 16.06 -14.56
CA ASP A 261 -3.44 16.97 -15.32
C ASP A 261 -3.88 18.22 -14.54
N GLU A 262 -4.18 18.08 -13.25
CA GLU A 262 -4.63 19.19 -12.40
C GLU A 262 -3.47 20.10 -11.99
N PHE A 263 -2.23 19.60 -12.00
CA PHE A 263 -1.07 20.42 -11.72
C PHE A 263 -0.74 21.33 -12.90
N THR A 264 -1.22 22.57 -12.81
CA THR A 264 -0.86 23.66 -13.71
C THR A 264 0.04 24.63 -12.95
N ALA A 265 1.35 24.62 -13.27
CA ALA A 265 2.30 25.59 -12.73
C ALA A 265 2.17 26.98 -13.39
N ALA A 266 1.56 27.05 -14.57
CA ALA A 266 1.35 28.29 -15.30
C ALA A 266 0.44 29.23 -14.51
N LEU A 267 1.04 30.23 -13.87
CA LEU A 267 0.34 31.29 -13.14
C LEU A 267 -0.09 32.44 -14.06
N GLN A 268 0.35 32.39 -15.32
CA GLN A 268 0.14 33.41 -16.34
C GLN A 268 -0.24 32.77 -17.67
N LEU A 269 -1.09 33.47 -18.42
CA LEU A 269 -1.63 32.98 -19.70
C LEU A 269 -0.52 32.72 -20.72
N ASP A 270 0.54 33.53 -20.74
CA ASP A 270 1.69 33.33 -21.63
C ASP A 270 2.52 32.08 -21.28
N GLN A 271 2.65 31.76 -19.99
CA GLN A 271 3.29 30.50 -19.56
C GLN A 271 2.47 29.28 -19.98
N LEU A 272 1.14 29.39 -19.90
CA LEU A 272 0.23 28.32 -20.33
C LEU A 272 0.31 28.13 -21.86
N ARG A 273 0.35 29.21 -22.63
CA ARG A 273 0.58 29.15 -24.09
C ARG A 273 1.92 28.50 -24.43
N ALA A 274 2.98 28.85 -23.72
CA ALA A 274 4.30 28.24 -23.89
C ALA A 274 4.29 26.74 -23.53
N GLU A 275 3.58 26.35 -22.46
CA GLU A 275 3.40 24.95 -22.08
C GLU A 275 2.63 24.17 -23.15
N VAL A 276 1.52 24.73 -23.66
CA VAL A 276 0.72 24.09 -24.71
C VAL A 276 1.55 23.90 -25.99
N ALA A 277 2.32 24.90 -26.42
CA ALA A 277 3.20 24.78 -27.58
C ALA A 277 4.26 23.67 -27.38
N ALA A 278 4.93 23.66 -26.22
CA ALA A 278 5.90 22.61 -25.91
C ALA A 278 5.27 21.21 -25.85
N LEU A 279 4.05 21.10 -25.32
CA LEU A 279 3.29 19.85 -25.30
C LEU A 279 2.90 19.39 -26.71
N GLN A 280 2.54 20.29 -27.63
CA GLN A 280 2.24 19.93 -29.03
C GLN A 280 3.44 19.28 -29.71
N ASP A 281 4.61 19.90 -29.58
CA ASP A 281 5.87 19.35 -30.12
C ASP A 281 6.19 17.99 -29.50
N LEU A 282 6.03 17.88 -28.17
CA LEU A 282 6.32 16.65 -27.44
C LEU A 282 5.36 15.50 -27.80
N VAL A 283 4.07 15.78 -28.01
CA VAL A 283 3.10 14.79 -28.49
C VAL A 283 3.46 14.32 -29.90
N ALA A 284 3.85 15.23 -30.80
CA ALA A 284 4.25 14.89 -32.14
C ALA A 284 5.50 13.99 -32.15
N GLN A 285 6.50 14.31 -31.31
CA GLN A 285 7.69 13.49 -31.14
C GLN A 285 7.35 12.12 -30.54
N ALA A 286 6.59 12.08 -29.44
CA ALA A 286 6.20 10.83 -28.78
C ALA A 286 5.40 9.92 -29.72
N ARG A 287 4.51 10.50 -30.54
CA ARG A 287 3.77 9.75 -31.57
C ARG A 287 4.69 9.14 -32.60
N ARG A 288 5.66 9.91 -33.11
CA ARG A 288 6.63 9.43 -34.11
C ARG A 288 7.41 8.24 -33.57
N VAL A 289 7.94 8.35 -32.34
CA VAL A 289 8.69 7.26 -31.71
C VAL A 289 7.80 6.03 -31.52
N ARG A 290 6.57 6.20 -31.03
CA ARG A 290 5.62 5.09 -30.86
C ARG A 290 5.28 4.37 -32.18
N ASP A 291 5.05 5.14 -33.24
CA ASP A 291 4.56 4.60 -34.52
C ASP A 291 5.68 4.04 -35.40
N HIS A 292 6.91 4.56 -35.27
CA HIS A 292 8.02 4.25 -36.19
C HIS A 292 9.26 3.66 -35.52
N ALA A 293 9.52 3.96 -34.24
CA ALA A 293 10.66 3.38 -33.55
C ALA A 293 10.31 1.97 -33.03
N SER A 294 11.28 1.06 -33.08
CA SER A 294 11.16 -0.22 -32.39
C SER A 294 11.35 0.00 -30.89
N ASP A 295 10.28 -0.13 -30.10
CA ASP A 295 10.34 -0.05 -28.63
C ASP A 295 11.33 -1.09 -28.09
N SER A 296 12.44 -0.62 -27.50
CA SER A 296 13.57 -1.48 -27.16
C SER A 296 13.24 -2.46 -26.04
N LYS A 297 12.35 -2.07 -25.12
CA LYS A 297 11.92 -2.92 -24.01
C LYS A 297 10.93 -3.98 -24.50
N LEU A 298 10.03 -3.61 -25.41
CA LEU A 298 9.13 -4.56 -26.07
C LEU A 298 9.91 -5.57 -26.92
N ALA A 299 10.93 -5.12 -27.65
CA ALA A 299 11.81 -5.99 -28.42
C ALA A 299 12.54 -7.00 -27.51
N ALA A 300 13.09 -6.54 -26.38
CA ALA A 300 13.71 -7.42 -25.39
C ALA A 300 12.70 -8.41 -24.76
N LEU A 301 11.46 -7.99 -24.53
CA LEU A 301 10.39 -8.89 -24.09
C LEU A 301 10.12 -9.97 -25.14
N ARG A 302 10.02 -9.58 -26.41
CA ARG A 302 9.81 -10.54 -27.51
C ARG A 302 10.93 -11.57 -27.59
N GLU A 303 12.19 -11.13 -27.57
CA GLU A 303 13.35 -12.02 -27.56
C GLU A 303 13.34 -12.96 -26.35
N CYS A 304 12.91 -12.47 -25.18
CA CYS A 304 12.76 -13.29 -23.98
C CYS A 304 11.73 -14.41 -24.19
N LEU A 305 10.57 -14.08 -24.78
CA LEU A 305 9.50 -15.05 -25.03
C LEU A 305 9.83 -16.09 -26.11
N GLU A 306 10.84 -15.84 -26.94
CA GLU A 306 11.34 -16.80 -27.94
C GLU A 306 12.27 -17.88 -27.33
N ARG A 307 12.68 -17.72 -26.05
CA ARG A 307 13.56 -18.68 -25.37
C ARG A 307 12.85 -20.01 -25.07
N ALA A 308 13.66 -21.06 -24.90
CA ALA A 308 13.14 -22.43 -24.70
C ALA A 308 12.27 -22.57 -23.44
N GLU A 309 12.50 -21.78 -22.39
CA GLU A 309 11.72 -21.84 -21.15
C GLU A 309 10.25 -21.44 -21.37
N PHE A 310 9.95 -20.64 -22.39
CA PHE A 310 8.59 -20.16 -22.67
C PHE A 310 7.83 -21.03 -23.67
N ARG A 311 8.41 -22.14 -24.14
CA ARG A 311 7.70 -23.11 -25.01
C ARG A 311 6.45 -23.67 -24.34
N GLU A 312 6.44 -23.75 -23.01
CA GLU A 312 5.28 -24.20 -22.25
C GLU A 312 4.06 -23.27 -22.39
N LEU A 313 4.25 -22.02 -22.81
CA LEU A 313 3.13 -21.14 -23.14
C LEU A 313 2.40 -21.61 -24.39
N GLN A 314 3.10 -22.18 -25.37
CA GLN A 314 2.52 -22.62 -26.64
C GLN A 314 1.79 -23.96 -26.53
N ASP A 315 2.27 -24.85 -25.66
CA ASP A 315 1.64 -26.16 -25.42
C ASP A 315 0.57 -26.16 -24.33
N GLY A 316 0.36 -25.01 -23.67
CA GLY A 316 -0.69 -24.79 -22.67
C GLY A 316 -0.34 -25.29 -21.26
N ARG A 317 0.86 -25.83 -21.03
CA ARG A 317 1.33 -26.26 -19.70
C ARG A 317 1.77 -25.09 -18.82
N GLY A 318 2.20 -23.99 -19.45
CA GLY A 318 2.67 -22.77 -18.81
C GLY A 318 1.66 -21.63 -18.86
N LYS A 319 1.79 -20.70 -17.92
CA LYS A 319 1.05 -19.42 -17.88
C LYS A 319 2.03 -18.29 -17.61
N LEU A 320 1.83 -17.15 -18.27
CA LEU A 320 2.67 -15.96 -18.08
C LEU A 320 1.87 -14.85 -17.42
N LEU A 321 2.44 -14.27 -16.36
CA LEU A 321 1.89 -13.09 -15.71
C LEU A 321 2.88 -11.94 -15.89
N ILE A 322 2.45 -10.88 -16.56
CA ILE A 322 3.25 -9.67 -16.78
C ILE A 322 2.68 -8.55 -15.92
N PHE A 323 3.52 -7.99 -15.05
CA PHE A 323 3.16 -6.81 -14.27
C PHE A 323 3.70 -5.56 -14.93
N THR A 324 2.88 -4.52 -14.96
CA THR A 324 3.27 -3.16 -15.33
C THR A 324 2.59 -2.19 -14.37
N GLU A 325 3.09 -0.97 -14.29
CA GLU A 325 2.51 0.02 -13.39
C GLU A 325 1.24 0.65 -13.97
N HIS A 326 1.27 0.99 -15.26
CA HIS A 326 0.24 1.81 -15.90
C HIS A 326 -0.70 1.01 -16.81
N TYR A 327 -1.98 1.34 -16.76
CA TYR A 327 -3.01 0.73 -17.60
C TYR A 327 -2.82 0.95 -19.11
N ASP A 328 -2.25 2.09 -19.52
CA ASP A 328 -1.92 2.35 -20.93
C ASP A 328 -0.90 1.32 -21.45
N THR A 329 0.10 0.97 -20.62
CA THR A 329 1.05 -0.11 -20.92
C THR A 329 0.36 -1.48 -20.92
N VAL A 330 -0.62 -1.73 -20.05
CA VAL A 330 -1.40 -2.99 -20.08
C VAL A 330 -2.09 -3.18 -21.43
N LYS A 331 -2.81 -2.17 -21.91
CA LYS A 331 -3.48 -2.22 -23.21
C LYS A 331 -2.48 -2.45 -24.34
N TYR A 332 -1.40 -1.66 -24.35
CA TYR A 332 -0.35 -1.76 -25.35
C TYR A 332 0.26 -3.16 -25.41
N LEU A 333 0.64 -3.74 -24.27
CA LEU A 333 1.20 -5.08 -24.20
C LEU A 333 0.20 -6.15 -24.66
N CYS A 334 -1.07 -6.07 -24.24
CA CYS A 334 -2.10 -7.00 -24.73
C CYS A 334 -2.19 -6.98 -26.26
N GLU A 335 -2.26 -5.79 -26.88
CA GLU A 335 -2.32 -5.66 -28.33
C GLU A 335 -1.09 -6.25 -29.04
N GLN A 336 0.11 -6.02 -28.50
CA GLN A 336 1.35 -6.55 -29.07
C GLN A 336 1.46 -8.07 -28.93
N LEU A 337 1.13 -8.61 -27.75
CA LEU A 337 1.13 -10.05 -27.48
C LEU A 337 0.11 -10.79 -28.37
N GLU A 338 -1.07 -10.21 -28.58
CA GLU A 338 -2.09 -10.76 -29.48
C GLU A 338 -1.62 -10.76 -30.94
N ARG A 339 -0.92 -9.70 -31.38
CA ARG A 339 -0.27 -9.68 -32.71
C ARG A 339 0.82 -10.74 -32.85
N TRP A 340 1.49 -11.10 -31.76
CA TRP A 340 2.47 -12.20 -31.74
C TRP A 340 1.82 -13.59 -31.61
N GLY A 341 0.48 -13.65 -31.53
CA GLY A 341 -0.28 -14.91 -31.50
C GLY A 341 -0.60 -15.45 -30.11
N TYR A 342 -0.36 -14.68 -29.04
CA TYR A 342 -0.71 -15.08 -27.68
C TYR A 342 -2.14 -14.68 -27.32
N THR A 343 -2.82 -15.54 -26.57
CA THR A 343 -4.12 -15.19 -25.97
C THR A 343 -3.92 -14.43 -24.66
N THR A 344 -4.54 -13.26 -24.53
CA THR A 344 -4.37 -12.41 -23.35
C THR A 344 -5.66 -12.15 -22.57
N CYS A 345 -5.50 -11.88 -21.28
CA CYS A 345 -6.47 -11.16 -20.45
C CYS A 345 -5.75 -10.07 -19.65
N ARG A 346 -6.53 -9.15 -19.07
CA ARG A 346 -6.02 -7.99 -18.33
C ARG A 346 -6.65 -7.86 -16.97
N ILE A 347 -5.87 -7.40 -15.99
CA ILE A 347 -6.36 -7.05 -14.67
C ILE A 347 -5.85 -5.65 -14.28
N HIS A 348 -6.74 -4.71 -13.98
CA HIS A 348 -6.37 -3.36 -13.56
C HIS A 348 -7.16 -2.87 -12.35
N GLY A 349 -6.66 -1.81 -11.70
CA GLY A 349 -7.18 -1.29 -10.42
C GLY A 349 -8.65 -0.87 -10.46
N SER A 350 -9.11 -0.29 -11.57
CA SER A 350 -10.51 0.16 -11.72
C SER A 350 -11.51 -0.96 -12.03
N MET A 351 -11.07 -2.22 -12.21
CA MET A 351 -12.00 -3.34 -12.41
C MET A 351 -12.79 -3.62 -11.15
N ASN A 352 -14.09 -3.83 -11.33
CA ASN A 352 -14.95 -4.27 -10.24
C ASN A 352 -14.64 -5.74 -9.86
N PRO A 353 -15.11 -6.21 -8.69
CA PRO A 353 -14.81 -7.56 -8.18
C PRO A 353 -15.21 -8.69 -9.12
N ARG A 354 -16.37 -8.55 -9.78
CA ARG A 354 -16.90 -9.59 -10.68
C ARG A 354 -16.07 -9.66 -11.96
N GLU A 355 -15.72 -8.50 -12.53
CA GLU A 355 -14.83 -8.41 -13.69
C GLU A 355 -13.47 -9.02 -13.39
N ARG A 356 -12.92 -8.73 -12.20
CA ARG A 356 -11.64 -9.28 -11.76
C ARG A 356 -11.68 -10.79 -11.60
N GLN A 357 -12.72 -11.32 -10.94
CA GLN A 357 -12.89 -12.76 -10.77
C GLN A 357 -13.02 -13.46 -12.13
N ARG A 358 -13.76 -12.86 -13.06
CA ARG A 358 -13.88 -13.37 -14.43
C ARG A 358 -12.53 -13.39 -15.14
N ALA A 359 -11.75 -12.31 -15.08
CA ALA A 359 -10.43 -12.26 -15.70
C ALA A 359 -9.45 -13.29 -15.08
N GLN A 360 -9.51 -13.51 -13.77
CA GLN A 360 -8.73 -14.55 -13.09
C GLN A 360 -9.12 -15.95 -13.58
N GLU A 361 -10.43 -16.22 -13.72
CA GLU A 361 -10.91 -17.50 -14.23
C GLU A 361 -10.53 -17.71 -15.70
N GLU A 362 -10.65 -16.68 -16.53
CA GLU A 362 -10.20 -16.71 -17.93
C GLU A 362 -8.69 -16.98 -18.01
N PHE A 363 -7.88 -16.36 -17.16
CA PHE A 363 -6.44 -16.65 -17.08
C PHE A 363 -6.15 -18.10 -16.70
N ARG A 364 -6.84 -18.60 -15.66
CA ARG A 364 -6.67 -19.96 -15.15
C ARG A 364 -7.00 -21.01 -16.22
N THR A 365 -8.05 -20.77 -17.00
CA THR A 365 -8.63 -21.78 -17.89
C THR A 365 -8.23 -21.63 -19.36
N THR A 366 -8.32 -20.42 -19.92
CA THR A 366 -8.33 -20.21 -21.39
C THR A 366 -7.18 -19.35 -21.92
N LYS A 367 -6.67 -18.38 -21.15
CA LYS A 367 -5.67 -17.42 -21.63
C LYS A 367 -4.24 -17.82 -21.27
N GLN A 368 -3.29 -17.57 -22.16
CA GLN A 368 -1.87 -17.87 -21.94
C GLN A 368 -1.19 -16.80 -21.10
N VAL A 369 -1.53 -15.53 -21.33
CA VAL A 369 -0.87 -14.39 -20.70
C VAL A 369 -1.88 -13.50 -19.98
N CYS A 370 -1.59 -13.15 -18.74
CA CYS A 370 -2.30 -12.10 -18.01
C CYS A 370 -1.37 -10.90 -17.87
N VAL A 371 -1.84 -9.72 -18.30
CA VAL A 371 -1.14 -8.45 -18.08
C VAL A 371 -1.87 -7.67 -17.00
N ALA A 372 -1.20 -7.36 -15.90
CA ALA A 372 -1.82 -6.76 -14.72
C ALA A 372 -1.13 -5.46 -14.29
N THR A 373 -1.91 -4.50 -13.77
CA THR A 373 -1.32 -3.37 -13.03
C THR A 373 -0.86 -3.83 -11.65
N GLU A 374 0.20 -3.21 -11.10
CA GLU A 374 0.72 -3.55 -9.77
C GLU A 374 -0.36 -3.47 -8.67
N ALA A 375 -1.23 -2.47 -8.73
CA ALA A 375 -2.40 -2.31 -7.84
C ALA A 375 -3.39 -3.50 -7.89
N ALA A 376 -3.33 -4.34 -8.93
CA ALA A 376 -4.10 -5.58 -9.03
C ALA A 376 -3.31 -6.84 -8.59
N GLY A 377 -1.97 -6.77 -8.55
CA GLY A 377 -1.08 -7.89 -8.21
C GLY A 377 -1.11 -8.30 -6.74
N GLU A 378 -1.14 -7.33 -5.82
CA GLU A 378 -1.17 -7.59 -4.37
C GLU A 378 -2.39 -8.44 -3.95
N ALA A 379 -3.52 -8.29 -4.65
CA ALA A 379 -4.77 -8.96 -4.30
C ALA A 379 -5.11 -10.19 -5.14
N SER A 380 -4.51 -10.35 -6.32
CA SER A 380 -4.83 -11.47 -7.22
C SER A 380 -4.14 -12.77 -6.83
N THR A 381 -2.99 -12.67 -6.14
CA THR A 381 -2.20 -13.84 -5.74
C THR A 381 -2.75 -14.55 -4.50
N SER A 382 -3.51 -13.86 -3.64
CA SER A 382 -4.06 -14.44 -2.40
C SER A 382 -5.37 -15.22 -2.59
N THR A 383 -6.01 -15.11 -3.75
CA THR A 383 -7.30 -15.75 -4.06
C THR A 383 -7.23 -16.92 -5.03
N LEU A 384 -6.05 -17.23 -5.57
CA LEU A 384 -5.87 -18.51 -6.28
C LEU A 384 -5.85 -19.61 -5.22
N PRO A 385 -6.86 -20.50 -5.17
CA PRO A 385 -6.80 -21.62 -4.25
C PRO A 385 -5.53 -22.41 -4.56
N PRO A 386 -4.81 -22.89 -3.54
CA PRO A 386 -3.73 -23.83 -3.80
C PRO A 386 -4.29 -25.01 -4.60
N ASP A 387 -3.50 -25.55 -5.52
CA ASP A 387 -3.79 -26.85 -6.14
C ASP A 387 -4.22 -27.83 -5.05
N ASP A 388 -5.22 -28.68 -5.34
CA ASP A 388 -5.81 -29.67 -4.41
C ASP A 388 -4.78 -30.62 -3.75
N LYS A 389 -3.50 -30.55 -4.19
CA LYS A 389 -2.34 -31.22 -3.60
C LYS A 389 -1.91 -30.69 -2.22
N LEU A 390 -2.43 -29.55 -1.77
CA LEU A 390 -2.11 -28.96 -0.45
C LEU A 390 -3.12 -29.31 0.65
N ARG A 391 -4.16 -30.10 0.35
CA ARG A 391 -4.96 -30.72 1.42
C ARG A 391 -4.15 -31.87 2.04
N PRO A 392 -3.94 -31.89 3.36
CA PRO A 392 -3.48 -33.11 4.00
C PRO A 392 -4.50 -34.23 3.70
N PRO A 393 -4.07 -35.49 3.51
CA PRO A 393 -5.01 -36.59 3.42
C PRO A 393 -5.89 -36.58 4.67
N MET A 394 -7.21 -36.55 4.47
CA MET A 394 -8.18 -36.75 5.55
C MET A 394 -7.83 -38.07 6.24
N GLU A 395 -7.47 -38.03 7.53
CA GLU A 395 -7.47 -39.24 8.34
C GLU A 395 -8.87 -39.87 8.29
N PRO A 396 -8.98 -41.21 8.24
CA PRO A 396 -10.29 -41.86 8.33
C PRO A 396 -10.93 -41.51 9.67
N ASP A 397 -12.19 -41.08 9.61
CA ASP A 397 -13.01 -40.57 10.72
C ASP A 397 -12.81 -41.35 12.03
N ALA A 398 -12.28 -40.66 13.05
CA ALA A 398 -12.47 -41.09 14.42
C ALA A 398 -13.96 -40.91 14.78
N PRO A 399 -14.66 -41.95 15.29
CA PRO A 399 -16.10 -41.84 15.55
C PRO A 399 -16.35 -40.89 16.73
N GLY A 400 -16.88 -39.70 16.44
CA GLY A 400 -17.30 -38.74 17.47
C GLY A 400 -17.21 -37.24 17.12
N ALA A 401 -16.67 -36.85 15.96
CA ALA A 401 -16.59 -35.44 15.58
C ALA A 401 -17.85 -34.97 14.84
N THR A 402 -18.60 -34.03 15.44
CA THR A 402 -19.70 -33.32 14.80
C THR A 402 -19.18 -32.48 13.62
N PRO A 403 -19.81 -32.51 12.44
CA PRO A 403 -19.32 -31.75 11.29
C PRO A 403 -19.46 -30.24 11.52
N TRP A 404 -18.42 -29.49 11.14
CA TRP A 404 -18.43 -28.03 11.12
C TRP A 404 -19.52 -27.52 10.16
N PRO A 405 -20.38 -26.57 10.58
CA PRO A 405 -21.39 -26.04 9.68
C PRO A 405 -20.73 -25.23 8.55
N HIS A 406 -21.13 -25.50 7.31
CA HIS A 406 -20.74 -24.71 6.15
C HIS A 406 -21.11 -23.23 6.36
N PRO A 407 -20.21 -22.28 6.03
CA PRO A 407 -20.56 -20.87 6.13
C PRO A 407 -21.62 -20.52 5.06
N PRO A 408 -22.65 -19.73 5.40
CA PRO A 408 -23.64 -19.29 4.42
C PRO A 408 -22.99 -18.33 3.40
N HIS A 409 -23.35 -18.51 2.13
CA HIS A 409 -23.00 -17.62 1.01
C HIS A 409 -23.26 -16.14 1.37
N ARG A 410 -22.25 -15.28 1.24
CA ARG A 410 -22.40 -13.81 1.33
C ARG A 410 -22.40 -13.17 -0.07
N PRO A 411 -23.33 -12.25 -0.35
CA PRO A 411 -23.29 -11.44 -1.56
C PRO A 411 -22.38 -10.22 -1.36
N GLY A 412 -21.59 -9.90 -2.40
CA GLY A 412 -21.00 -8.57 -2.60
C GLY A 412 -19.74 -8.24 -1.81
N ALA A 413 -18.60 -8.85 -2.15
CA ALA A 413 -17.29 -8.34 -1.76
C ALA A 413 -16.84 -7.28 -2.79
N ARG A 414 -16.69 -6.02 -2.37
CA ARG A 414 -15.99 -4.96 -3.13
C ARG A 414 -14.48 -5.25 -3.13
N GLY A 415 -13.75 -4.73 -4.13
CA GLY A 415 -12.35 -5.05 -4.40
C GLY A 415 -11.39 -4.74 -3.24
N PRO A 416 -10.11 -5.12 -3.33
CA PRO A 416 -9.18 -5.06 -2.22
C PRO A 416 -9.01 -3.62 -1.78
N ARG A 417 -9.23 -3.41 -0.50
CA ARG A 417 -8.87 -2.23 0.25
C ARG A 417 -8.17 -2.75 1.50
N LEU A 418 -7.10 -2.10 1.94
CA LEU A 418 -6.37 -2.39 3.18
C LEU A 418 -7.30 -2.90 4.28
N GLN A 419 -7.24 -4.16 4.69
CA GLN A 419 -8.27 -4.72 5.57
C GLN A 419 -7.91 -4.56 7.04
N LEU A 420 -8.81 -3.89 7.75
CA LEU A 420 -8.86 -3.82 9.21
C LEU A 420 -9.96 -4.77 9.68
N ARG A 421 -9.56 -5.79 10.45
CA ARG A 421 -10.51 -6.72 11.08
C ARG A 421 -10.52 -6.48 12.58
N LEU A 422 -11.68 -6.08 13.07
CA LEU A 422 -11.92 -5.76 14.47
C LEU A 422 -12.85 -6.81 15.07
N VAL A 423 -12.44 -7.41 16.18
CA VAL A 423 -13.18 -8.48 16.84
C VAL A 423 -13.51 -8.09 18.27
N ARG A 424 -14.77 -8.30 18.65
CA ARG A 424 -15.23 -8.12 20.02
C ARG A 424 -15.97 -9.37 20.50
N VAL A 425 -15.38 -10.05 21.47
CA VAL A 425 -15.96 -11.24 22.11
C VAL A 425 -16.92 -10.77 23.19
N ARG A 426 -18.18 -11.22 23.15
CA ARG A 426 -19.12 -10.98 24.25
C ARG A 426 -18.61 -11.76 25.47
N ARG A 427 -18.09 -11.06 26.48
CA ARG A 427 -17.94 -11.66 27.82
C ARG A 427 -19.36 -11.92 28.35
N GLY A 428 -19.83 -13.16 28.23
CA GLY A 428 -21.03 -13.60 28.93
C GLY A 428 -20.79 -13.49 30.43
N SER A 429 -21.69 -12.83 31.16
CA SER A 429 -21.70 -12.90 32.62
C SER A 429 -22.08 -14.32 33.02
N ALA A 430 -21.11 -15.16 33.35
CA ALA A 430 -21.38 -16.39 34.09
C ALA A 430 -21.68 -15.99 35.54
N ASP A 431 -22.96 -15.91 35.86
CA ASP A 431 -23.49 -15.77 37.22
C ASP A 431 -23.22 -17.11 37.95
N HIS A 432 -22.09 -17.21 38.67
CA HIS A 432 -21.81 -18.38 39.51
C HIS A 432 -22.45 -18.18 40.89
N ARG A 433 -23.71 -18.60 41.01
CA ARG A 433 -24.28 -19.06 42.29
C ARG A 433 -23.80 -20.49 42.54
N GLY A 434 -23.21 -20.68 43.71
CA GLY A 434 -22.43 -21.86 44.06
C GLY A 434 -23.23 -23.12 44.34
N THR A 435 -22.48 -24.20 44.52
CA THR A 435 -22.70 -25.25 45.51
C THR A 435 -21.44 -26.11 45.56
N HIS A 436 -20.75 -26.11 46.70
CA HIS A 436 -19.78 -27.15 47.07
C HIS A 436 -20.55 -28.43 47.48
N PRO A 437 -19.95 -29.62 47.32
CA PRO A 437 -19.31 -30.24 48.49
C PRO A 437 -17.93 -30.82 48.18
N GLY A 438 -17.09 -30.91 49.22
CA GLY A 438 -15.69 -31.31 49.12
C GLY A 438 -15.43 -32.81 49.20
N ALA A 439 -14.18 -33.17 48.94
CA ALA A 439 -13.50 -34.35 49.48
C ALA A 439 -11.98 -34.14 49.40
N ALA A 440 -11.29 -34.72 50.38
CA ALA A 440 -9.92 -34.46 50.81
C ALA A 440 -8.83 -35.25 50.05
N PHE A 441 -7.59 -35.12 50.55
CA PHE A 441 -6.28 -35.71 50.16
C PHE A 441 -5.48 -34.86 49.16
N GLY A 442 -4.19 -34.54 49.34
CA GLY A 442 -3.18 -34.90 50.33
C GLY A 442 -1.88 -34.12 50.01
N LYS A 443 -1.04 -33.91 51.02
CA LYS A 443 0.17 -33.06 51.02
C LYS A 443 1.32 -33.59 50.14
N ALA A 444 1.96 -32.69 49.38
CA ALA A 444 3.42 -32.52 49.19
C ALA A 444 3.57 -31.32 48.22
N GLY A 445 4.34 -30.24 48.42
CA GLY A 445 5.49 -30.00 49.28
C GLY A 445 6.76 -29.84 48.42
N ALA A 446 6.95 -28.71 47.73
CA ALA A 446 8.25 -27.98 47.62
C ALA A 446 8.27 -26.91 46.48
N ASN A 447 8.31 -25.65 46.94
CA ASN A 447 9.00 -24.47 46.42
C ASN A 447 9.57 -24.41 44.98
N ALA A 448 9.10 -23.41 44.22
CA ALA A 448 9.96 -22.34 43.69
C ALA A 448 9.15 -21.04 43.57
N ARG A 449 9.57 -20.00 44.32
CA ARG A 449 9.03 -18.64 44.27
C ARG A 449 9.80 -17.83 43.24
N SER A 450 9.11 -17.14 42.33
CA SER A 450 9.46 -15.77 41.95
C SER A 450 8.20 -15.05 41.46
N ALA A 451 8.03 -13.84 41.96
CA ALA A 451 6.75 -13.15 42.07
C ALA A 451 6.53 -12.18 40.90
N CYS A 452 5.44 -12.36 40.14
CA CYS A 452 4.81 -11.27 39.39
C CYS A 452 3.92 -10.47 40.34
N ARG A 453 4.28 -9.22 40.62
CA ARG A 453 3.40 -8.23 41.28
C ARG A 453 2.60 -7.43 40.24
N PRO A 454 1.39 -6.96 40.60
CA PRO A 454 0.44 -6.34 39.66
C PRO A 454 0.68 -4.85 39.43
N ARG A 455 0.35 -4.38 38.21
CA ARG A 455 0.37 -2.98 37.78
C ARG A 455 -0.67 -2.14 38.57
N PHE A 456 -0.19 -1.12 39.29
CA PHE A 456 -1.02 -0.07 39.88
C PHE A 456 -1.47 0.94 38.81
N ARG A 457 -2.77 1.07 38.61
CA ARG A 457 -3.40 2.22 37.93
C ARG A 457 -3.33 3.44 38.87
N ARG A 458 -2.82 4.57 38.38
CA ARG A 458 -3.07 5.88 38.98
C ARG A 458 -4.01 6.67 38.06
N ASP A 459 -5.23 6.89 38.55
CA ASP A 459 -6.15 7.89 38.04
C ASP A 459 -5.51 9.28 38.15
N ARG A 460 -5.50 10.04 37.05
CA ARG A 460 -5.30 11.50 37.06
C ARG A 460 -6.64 12.15 36.72
N ARG A 461 -7.35 12.65 37.74
CA ARG A 461 -8.30 13.76 37.61
C ARG A 461 -7.55 15.05 37.93
N GLY A 462 -7.80 16.07 37.11
CA GLY A 462 -7.06 17.33 37.12
C GLY A 462 -7.41 18.26 38.27
N ALA A 463 -6.48 19.16 38.55
CA ALA A 463 -6.73 20.53 38.99
C ALA A 463 -5.48 21.35 38.67
N CYS A 464 -5.69 22.53 38.08
CA CYS A 464 -4.73 23.59 37.80
C CYS A 464 -5.45 24.89 38.20
N PRO A 465 -4.80 26.05 38.42
CA PRO A 465 -3.50 26.36 39.01
C PRO A 465 -3.65 27.34 40.20
N GLN A 466 -2.61 27.50 41.03
CA GLN A 466 -2.39 28.79 41.71
C GLN A 466 -0.91 29.19 41.69
N ARG A 467 -0.72 30.45 41.28
CA ARG A 467 0.53 31.23 41.25
C ARG A 467 1.07 31.42 42.67
N ARG A 468 2.40 31.44 42.82
CA ARG A 468 3.14 32.42 43.63
C ARG A 468 4.58 32.51 43.14
N GLU A 469 5.07 33.74 43.23
CA GLU A 469 6.24 34.37 42.60
C GLU A 469 7.59 34.14 43.34
N PRO A 470 8.72 34.71 42.86
CA PRO A 470 10.06 34.11 42.93
C PRO A 470 10.99 34.69 44.01
N ALA A 471 12.08 33.98 44.25
CA ALA A 471 13.39 34.44 44.75
C ALA A 471 14.37 33.30 44.36
N GLY A 472 15.59 33.49 43.85
CA GLY A 472 16.56 34.57 44.03
C GLY A 472 17.90 33.88 44.37
N ASP A 473 18.87 34.04 43.45
CA ASP A 473 20.32 33.95 43.61
C ASP A 473 21.10 32.63 43.81
N ALA A 474 22.07 32.50 42.89
CA ALA A 474 23.49 32.18 43.05
C ALA A 474 23.95 30.79 43.54
N ALA A 475 24.52 30.01 42.60
CA ALA A 475 25.96 29.73 42.53
C ALA A 475 26.28 29.03 41.20
#